data_AF-A0A2N2LUW3-F1
#
_entry.id   AF-A0A2N2LUW3-F1
#
_cell.length_a   1.000
_cell.length_b   1.000
_cell.length_c   1.000
_cell.angle_alpha   90.00
_cell.angle_beta   90.00
_cell.angle_gamma   90.00
#
_symmetry.space_group_name_H-M   'P 1'
#
loop_
_entity.id
_entity.type
_entity.pdbx_description
1 polymer ?
#
loop_
_entity_poly.entity_id
_entity_poly.type
_entity_poly.pdbx_seq_one_letter_code
_entity_poly.pdbx_strand_id
1 'polypeptide(L)'
;FVFRGVIQSAYQKYFSPFKAILIASLLFALFHLRLQGFAGLIPIALVLGFTYWRTRSILASMMVHFANNLFSVIVLIQAGLFPNYHLPFPSLQASAFGIFLLVVGLMLLIRITPTPEPESKINDIPTQKKRIIAWWPIIGATFIFMVSAALEIINSSPINYLPLSTDQMPGDVNLSYELRHKGDELIGTASCQFSSGVDSIQLMCQRSSEAFEVQTGNSYFSSLAGSTEMEAQWKKSDLAIISLKQIDKTESFSNQWEIRPINDESRVIVTNSRGFEEQFDFPSNTLVTEEWPFRLMGLPFDTQNTWISAYLEPFGWREKSQDNGPVLKTNFLIQSSKETIKVPAGEFETWKVQLMNGQAAWYTVDSPHIPVKIQGNVFDFYLLEQN
;
A
#
# COMPACT_ATOMS: atom_id res chain seq x y z
N PHE A 1 -15.26 -29.38 -2.38
CA PHE A 1 -16.13 -30.53 -2.05
C PHE A 1 -17.47 -30.08 -1.48
N VAL A 2 -17.53 -29.50 -0.27
CA VAL A 2 -18.78 -29.15 0.44
C VAL A 2 -19.75 -28.28 -0.38
N PHE A 3 -19.30 -27.11 -0.84
CA PHE A 3 -20.19 -26.15 -1.52
C PHE A 3 -20.76 -26.64 -2.87
N ARG A 4 -20.06 -27.56 -3.55
CA ARG A 4 -20.47 -28.07 -4.87
C ARG A 4 -21.16 -29.43 -4.74
N GLY A 5 -20.53 -30.40 -4.09
CA GLY A 5 -21.06 -31.75 -3.97
C GLY A 5 -22.21 -31.89 -2.99
N VAL A 6 -22.22 -31.11 -1.89
CA VAL A 6 -23.24 -31.23 -0.84
C VAL A 6 -24.28 -30.12 -0.98
N ILE A 7 -23.85 -28.85 -0.88
CA ILE A 7 -24.76 -27.70 -0.81
C ILE A 7 -25.47 -27.48 -2.16
N GLN A 8 -24.72 -27.30 -3.26
CA GLN A 8 -25.34 -27.06 -4.57
C GLN A 8 -26.24 -28.23 -5.00
N SER A 9 -25.82 -29.48 -4.80
CA SER A 9 -26.64 -30.66 -5.10
C SER A 9 -27.91 -30.73 -4.26
N ALA A 10 -27.87 -30.33 -2.98
CA ALA A 10 -29.08 -30.23 -2.16
C ALA A 10 -30.06 -29.17 -2.70
N TYR A 11 -29.57 -28.02 -3.14
CA TYR A 11 -30.41 -26.98 -3.73
C TYR A 11 -30.96 -27.35 -5.12
N GLN A 12 -30.21 -28.14 -5.92
CA GLN A 12 -30.68 -28.63 -7.23
C GLN A 12 -31.93 -29.50 -7.14
N LYS A 13 -32.17 -30.17 -6.01
CA LYS A 13 -33.39 -30.96 -5.76
C LYS A 13 -34.67 -30.12 -5.70
N TYR A 14 -34.57 -28.83 -5.35
CA TYR A 14 -35.72 -27.95 -5.07
C TYR A 14 -35.82 -26.72 -5.99
N PHE A 15 -34.72 -26.34 -6.63
CA PHE A 15 -34.60 -25.13 -7.44
C PHE A 15 -34.07 -25.42 -8.85
N SER A 16 -34.20 -24.46 -9.76
CA SER A 16 -33.57 -24.56 -11.07
C SER A 16 -32.04 -24.59 -10.93
N PRO A 17 -31.31 -25.19 -11.88
CA PRO A 17 -29.84 -25.24 -11.84
C PRO A 17 -29.21 -23.87 -11.61
N PHE A 18 -29.71 -22.84 -12.30
CA PHE A 18 -29.26 -21.46 -12.13
C PHE A 18 -29.42 -20.96 -10.68
N LYS A 19 -30.59 -21.17 -10.07
CA LYS A 19 -30.84 -20.76 -8.67
C LYS A 19 -29.96 -21.54 -7.70
N ALA A 20 -29.75 -22.83 -7.91
CA ALA A 20 -28.89 -23.63 -7.06
C ALA A 20 -27.42 -23.20 -7.13
N ILE A 21 -26.93 -22.86 -8.34
CA ILE A 21 -25.59 -22.28 -8.53
C ILE A 21 -25.48 -20.94 -7.80
N LEU A 22 -26.45 -20.04 -7.99
CA LEU A 22 -26.44 -18.72 -7.37
C LEU A 22 -26.43 -18.81 -5.84
N ILE A 23 -27.34 -19.60 -5.26
CA ILE A 23 -27.44 -19.79 -3.81
C ILE A 23 -26.15 -20.37 -3.24
N ALA A 24 -25.62 -21.44 -3.83
CA ALA A 24 -24.40 -22.07 -3.35
C ALA A 24 -23.15 -21.18 -3.53
N SER A 25 -23.17 -20.26 -4.52
CA SER A 25 -22.10 -19.29 -4.75
C SER A 25 -22.16 -18.13 -3.76
N LEU A 26 -23.36 -17.63 -3.45
CA LEU A 26 -23.57 -16.63 -2.40
C LEU A 26 -23.17 -17.17 -1.04
N LEU A 27 -23.63 -18.38 -0.67
CA LEU A 27 -23.21 -19.02 0.57
C LEU A 27 -21.68 -19.14 0.63
N PHE A 28 -21.03 -19.61 -0.44
CA PHE A 28 -19.57 -19.68 -0.50
C PHE A 28 -18.93 -18.33 -0.18
N ALA A 29 -19.33 -17.24 -0.84
CA ALA A 29 -18.75 -15.92 -0.58
C ALA A 29 -19.02 -15.41 0.84
N LEU A 30 -20.25 -15.58 1.36
CA LEU A 30 -20.61 -15.16 2.72
C LEU A 30 -19.79 -15.91 3.79
N PHE A 31 -19.50 -17.20 3.59
CA PHE A 31 -18.70 -18.01 4.52
C PHE A 31 -17.22 -17.60 4.61
N HIS A 32 -16.74 -16.70 3.75
CA HIS A 32 -15.37 -16.17 3.86
C HIS A 32 -15.25 -15.02 4.85
N LEU A 33 -16.36 -14.43 5.30
CA LEU A 33 -16.41 -13.40 6.35
C LEU A 33 -15.46 -12.20 6.11
N ARG A 34 -15.29 -11.85 4.83
CA ARG A 34 -14.37 -10.82 4.34
C ARG A 34 -15.09 -9.90 3.37
N LEU A 35 -15.35 -8.67 3.80
CA LEU A 35 -16.10 -7.67 3.03
C LEU A 35 -15.34 -7.26 1.77
N GLN A 36 -14.07 -6.90 1.90
CA GLN A 36 -13.20 -6.52 0.79
C GLN A 36 -13.04 -7.64 -0.26
N GLY A 37 -13.08 -8.91 0.17
CA GLY A 37 -12.99 -10.08 -0.71
C GLY A 37 -14.31 -10.47 -1.37
N PHE A 38 -15.45 -10.00 -0.87
CA PHE A 38 -16.78 -10.50 -1.25
C PHE A 38 -17.04 -10.38 -2.76
N ALA A 39 -16.80 -9.20 -3.34
CA ALA A 39 -17.02 -8.94 -4.76
C ALA A 39 -16.13 -9.83 -5.66
N GLY A 40 -14.91 -10.12 -5.23
CA GLY A 40 -13.97 -10.99 -5.97
C GLY A 40 -14.31 -12.49 -5.88
N LEU A 41 -14.91 -12.93 -4.78
CA LEU A 41 -15.27 -14.34 -4.56
C LEU A 41 -16.50 -14.78 -5.36
N ILE A 42 -17.44 -13.88 -5.65
CA ILE A 42 -18.69 -14.22 -6.35
C ILE A 42 -18.45 -14.76 -7.78
N PRO A 43 -17.67 -14.08 -8.66
CA PRO A 43 -17.44 -14.57 -10.02
C PRO A 43 -16.82 -15.97 -10.06
N ILE A 44 -15.75 -16.20 -9.28
CA ILE A 44 -15.11 -17.53 -9.25
C ILE A 44 -16.05 -18.58 -8.68
N ALA A 45 -16.85 -18.25 -7.66
CA ALA A 45 -17.84 -19.17 -7.12
C ALA A 45 -18.88 -19.56 -8.20
N LEU A 46 -19.39 -18.60 -8.97
CA LEU A 46 -20.33 -18.86 -10.06
C LEU A 46 -19.73 -19.76 -11.13
N VAL A 47 -18.48 -19.51 -11.53
CA VAL A 47 -17.76 -20.34 -12.51
C VAL A 47 -17.62 -21.77 -12.01
N LEU A 48 -17.17 -21.96 -10.77
CA LEU A 48 -17.08 -23.30 -10.16
C LEU A 48 -18.45 -24.00 -10.10
N GLY A 49 -19.51 -23.26 -9.80
CA GLY A 49 -20.87 -23.80 -9.75
C GLY A 49 -21.39 -24.22 -11.12
N PHE A 50 -21.11 -23.41 -12.14
CA PHE A 50 -21.41 -23.71 -13.54
C PHE A 50 -20.62 -24.93 -14.02
N THR A 51 -19.30 -24.99 -13.76
CA THR A 51 -18.46 -26.13 -14.12
C THR A 51 -18.97 -27.42 -13.48
N TYR A 52 -19.33 -27.41 -12.19
CA TYR A 52 -19.91 -28.57 -11.53
C TYR A 52 -21.22 -29.01 -12.19
N TRP A 53 -22.15 -28.08 -12.43
CA TRP A 53 -23.42 -28.39 -13.07
C TRP A 53 -23.20 -28.98 -14.48
N ARG A 54 -22.36 -28.33 -15.29
CA ARG A 54 -22.11 -28.68 -16.69
C ARG A 54 -21.42 -30.03 -16.86
N THR A 55 -20.48 -30.35 -15.99
CA THR A 55 -19.64 -31.56 -16.08
C THR A 55 -20.12 -32.72 -15.20
N ARG A 56 -21.00 -32.45 -14.22
CA ARG A 56 -21.36 -33.37 -13.12
C ARG A 56 -20.14 -33.90 -12.35
N SER A 57 -18.99 -33.23 -12.45
CA SER A 57 -17.73 -33.67 -11.87
C SER A 57 -17.23 -32.70 -10.80
N ILE A 58 -17.06 -33.21 -9.58
CA ILE A 58 -16.41 -32.48 -8.49
C ILE A 58 -14.93 -32.22 -8.85
N LEU A 59 -14.27 -33.19 -9.49
CA LEU A 59 -12.87 -33.09 -9.88
C LEU A 59 -12.66 -31.95 -10.89
N ALA A 60 -13.54 -31.79 -11.87
CA ALA A 60 -13.45 -30.68 -12.83
C ALA A 60 -13.53 -29.32 -12.12
N SER A 61 -14.41 -29.17 -11.14
CA SER A 61 -14.50 -27.94 -10.33
C SER A 61 -13.27 -27.74 -9.45
N MET A 62 -12.70 -28.82 -8.89
CA MET A 62 -11.45 -28.75 -8.12
C MET A 62 -10.28 -28.30 -8.99
N MET A 63 -10.19 -28.76 -10.24
CA MET A 63 -9.14 -28.33 -11.18
C MET A 63 -9.26 -26.83 -11.53
N VAL A 64 -10.47 -26.33 -11.77
CA VAL A 64 -10.69 -24.89 -12.00
C VAL A 64 -10.32 -24.07 -10.77
N HIS A 65 -10.68 -24.55 -9.58
CA HIS A 65 -10.31 -23.88 -8.33
C HIS A 65 -8.79 -23.88 -8.11
N PHE A 66 -8.13 -25.01 -8.38
CA PHE A 66 -6.67 -25.12 -8.32
C PHE A 66 -6.00 -24.16 -9.30
N ALA A 67 -6.47 -24.08 -10.54
CA ALA A 67 -5.94 -23.16 -11.54
C ALA A 67 -6.06 -21.69 -11.11
N ASN A 68 -7.20 -21.31 -10.52
CA ASN A 68 -7.40 -19.96 -9.96
C ASN A 68 -6.37 -19.66 -8.86
N ASN A 69 -6.17 -20.60 -7.92
CA ASN A 69 -5.25 -20.40 -6.81
C ASN A 69 -3.79 -20.41 -7.29
N LEU A 70 -3.44 -21.25 -8.26
CA LEU A 70 -2.13 -21.27 -8.90
C LEU A 70 -1.84 -19.93 -9.58
N PHE A 71 -2.82 -19.36 -10.27
CA PHE A 71 -2.69 -18.03 -10.87
C PHE A 71 -2.42 -16.96 -9.80
N SER A 72 -3.14 -16.98 -8.68
CA SER A 72 -2.87 -16.06 -7.56
C SER A 72 -1.45 -16.20 -7.00
N VAL A 73 -0.93 -17.43 -6.88
CA VAL A 73 0.45 -17.69 -6.44
C VAL A 73 1.47 -17.17 -7.46
N ILE A 74 1.24 -17.35 -8.76
CA ILE A 74 2.11 -16.82 -9.81
C ILE A 74 2.17 -15.28 -9.74
N VAL A 75 1.02 -14.62 -9.55
CA VAL A 75 0.97 -13.16 -9.37
C VAL A 75 1.74 -12.73 -8.12
N LEU A 76 1.59 -13.45 -7.00
CA LEU A 76 2.34 -13.16 -5.78
C LEU A 76 3.85 -13.32 -5.97
N ILE A 77 4.30 -14.40 -6.62
CA ILE A 77 5.71 -14.64 -6.91
C ILE A 77 6.26 -13.56 -7.84
N GLN A 78 5.51 -13.16 -8.87
CA GLN A 78 5.90 -12.08 -9.78
C GLN A 78 6.10 -10.76 -9.03
N ALA A 79 5.22 -10.43 -8.09
CA ALA A 79 5.35 -9.23 -7.26
C ALA A 79 6.63 -9.25 -6.40
N GLY A 80 7.03 -10.42 -5.90
CA GLY A 80 8.27 -10.57 -5.12
C GLY A 80 9.55 -10.55 -5.96
N LEU A 81 9.55 -11.22 -7.12
CA LEU A 81 10.73 -11.33 -7.99
C LEU A 81 11.00 -10.05 -8.80
N PHE A 82 9.96 -9.29 -9.10
CA PHE A 82 10.05 -8.10 -9.95
C PHE A 82 9.41 -6.89 -9.26
N PRO A 83 10.00 -6.38 -8.16
CA PRO A 83 9.41 -5.32 -7.35
C PRO A 83 9.22 -3.99 -8.10
N ASN A 84 9.98 -3.76 -9.18
CA ASN A 84 9.88 -2.56 -10.02
C ASN A 84 8.77 -2.66 -11.08
N TYR A 85 8.15 -3.83 -11.26
CA TYR A 85 7.03 -4.02 -12.18
C TYR A 85 5.71 -3.92 -11.43
N HIS A 86 5.24 -2.68 -11.26
CA HIS A 86 3.92 -2.41 -10.71
C HIS A 86 2.86 -2.58 -11.79
N LEU A 87 2.07 -3.66 -11.71
CA LEU A 87 0.80 -3.71 -12.42
C LEU A 87 -0.13 -2.71 -11.72
N PRO A 88 -0.61 -1.64 -12.41
CA PRO A 88 -1.52 -0.70 -11.79
C PRO A 88 -2.77 -1.45 -11.32
N PHE A 89 -3.24 -1.19 -10.10
CA PHE A 89 -4.50 -1.77 -9.61
C PHE A 89 -5.57 -0.68 -9.56
N PRO A 90 -6.72 -0.83 -10.27
CA PRO A 90 -7.07 -1.92 -11.19
C PRO A 90 -6.39 -1.77 -12.58
N SER A 91 -5.81 -2.86 -13.11
CA SER A 91 -5.22 -2.85 -14.46
C SER A 91 -6.31 -3.18 -15.47
N LEU A 92 -6.60 -2.23 -16.36
CA LEU A 92 -7.57 -2.44 -17.43
C LEU A 92 -7.14 -3.58 -18.35
N GLN A 93 -5.85 -3.64 -18.70
CA GLN A 93 -5.29 -4.66 -19.58
C GLN A 93 -5.34 -6.05 -18.94
N ALA A 94 -4.94 -6.17 -17.67
CA ALA A 94 -5.01 -7.45 -16.95
C ALA A 94 -6.45 -7.93 -16.77
N SER A 95 -7.38 -7.01 -16.47
CA SER A 95 -8.81 -7.30 -16.35
C SER A 95 -9.39 -7.77 -17.69
N ALA A 96 -9.07 -7.08 -18.79
CA ALA A 96 -9.52 -7.46 -20.13
C ALA A 96 -8.99 -8.84 -20.53
N PHE A 97 -7.71 -9.13 -20.25
CA PHE A 97 -7.11 -10.43 -20.52
C PHE A 97 -7.75 -11.55 -19.67
N GLY A 98 -8.00 -11.29 -18.38
CA GLY A 98 -8.70 -12.23 -17.50
C GLY A 98 -10.13 -12.55 -17.97
N ILE A 99 -10.88 -11.52 -18.38
CA ILE A 99 -12.23 -11.68 -18.96
C ILE A 99 -12.17 -12.49 -20.25
N PHE A 100 -11.19 -12.22 -21.12
CA PHE A 100 -10.99 -12.96 -22.36
C PHE A 100 -10.74 -14.45 -22.08
N LEU A 101 -9.82 -14.79 -21.17
CA LEU A 101 -9.54 -16.17 -20.79
C LEU A 101 -10.76 -16.87 -20.18
N LEU A 102 -11.53 -16.16 -19.36
CA LEU A 102 -12.76 -16.68 -18.76
C LEU A 102 -13.79 -17.02 -19.85
N VAL A 103 -14.05 -16.10 -20.78
CA VAL A 103 -15.02 -16.31 -21.87
C VAL A 103 -14.61 -17.47 -22.75
N VAL A 104 -13.35 -17.51 -23.19
CA VAL A 104 -12.81 -18.60 -24.02
C VAL A 104 -12.89 -19.93 -23.28
N GLY A 105 -12.50 -19.97 -22.00
CA GLY A 105 -12.58 -21.17 -21.17
C GLY A 105 -14.01 -21.69 -21.00
N LEU A 106 -14.97 -20.80 -20.75
CA LEU A 106 -16.40 -21.16 -20.67
C LEU A 106 -16.93 -21.64 -22.02
N MET A 107 -16.57 -21.00 -23.14
CA MET A 107 -16.97 -21.43 -24.48
C MET A 107 -16.43 -22.82 -24.82
N LEU A 108 -15.15 -23.09 -24.53
CA LEU A 108 -14.55 -24.41 -24.72
C LEU A 108 -15.24 -25.45 -23.86
N LEU A 109 -15.50 -25.15 -22.58
CA LEU A 109 -16.22 -26.05 -21.69
C LEU A 109 -17.62 -26.38 -22.24
N ILE A 110 -18.37 -25.37 -22.68
CA ILE A 110 -19.71 -25.54 -23.27
C ILE A 110 -19.65 -26.38 -24.53
N ARG A 111 -18.61 -26.22 -25.36
CA ARG A 111 -18.46 -26.93 -26.63
C ARG A 111 -18.04 -28.39 -26.46
N ILE A 112 -17.20 -28.69 -25.47
CA ILE A 112 -16.62 -30.02 -25.26
C ILE A 112 -17.52 -30.91 -24.39
N THR A 113 -18.44 -30.33 -23.62
CA THR A 113 -19.30 -31.10 -22.70
C THR A 113 -20.77 -31.11 -23.15
N PRO A 114 -21.48 -32.23 -23.08
CA PRO A 114 -22.92 -32.29 -23.41
C PRO A 114 -23.76 -31.69 -22.30
N THR A 115 -24.85 -30.99 -22.62
CA THR A 115 -25.74 -30.39 -21.61
C THR A 115 -26.29 -31.47 -20.69
N PRO A 116 -26.16 -31.33 -19.36
CA PRO A 116 -26.61 -32.36 -18.44
C PRO A 116 -28.14 -32.50 -18.52
N GLU A 117 -28.63 -33.74 -18.50
CA GLU A 117 -30.06 -33.98 -18.38
C GLU A 117 -30.60 -33.41 -17.06
N PRO A 118 -31.83 -32.86 -17.06
CA PRO A 118 -32.45 -32.36 -15.84
C PRO A 118 -32.63 -33.53 -14.87
N GLU A 119 -32.11 -33.42 -13.65
CA GLU A 119 -32.44 -34.36 -12.59
C GLU A 119 -33.94 -34.34 -12.33
N SER A 120 -34.55 -35.52 -12.20
CA SER A 120 -35.97 -35.66 -11.86
C SER A 120 -36.24 -34.95 -10.53
N LYS A 121 -37.10 -33.93 -10.55
CA LYS A 121 -37.53 -33.25 -9.32
C LYS A 121 -38.34 -34.22 -8.46
N ILE A 122 -38.12 -34.18 -7.15
CA ILE A 122 -38.93 -34.93 -6.19
C ILE A 122 -40.34 -34.30 -6.18
N ASN A 123 -41.35 -35.03 -6.68
CA ASN A 123 -42.70 -34.49 -6.89
C ASN A 123 -43.64 -34.60 -5.66
N ASP A 124 -43.24 -35.24 -4.55
CA ASP A 124 -44.22 -35.79 -3.59
C ASP A 124 -44.46 -35.05 -2.25
N ILE A 125 -44.18 -33.75 -2.09
CA ILE A 125 -44.48 -33.01 -0.83
C ILE A 125 -44.85 -31.55 -1.14
N PRO A 126 -45.79 -30.87 -0.41
CA PRO A 126 -46.16 -29.46 -0.63
C PRO A 126 -44.92 -28.56 -0.71
N THR A 127 -44.54 -28.26 -1.95
CA THR A 127 -43.22 -27.76 -2.35
C THR A 127 -42.94 -26.34 -1.85
N GLN A 128 -44.00 -25.58 -1.53
CA GLN A 128 -43.89 -24.18 -1.14
C GLN A 128 -43.35 -23.99 0.28
N LYS A 129 -43.80 -24.79 1.26
CA LYS A 129 -43.36 -24.67 2.67
C LYS A 129 -41.89 -25.07 2.85
N LYS A 130 -41.44 -26.13 2.15
CA LYS A 130 -40.02 -26.54 2.13
C LYS A 130 -39.12 -25.59 1.34
N ARG A 131 -39.64 -24.96 0.28
CA ARG A 131 -38.91 -23.93 -0.48
C ARG A 131 -38.59 -22.69 0.34
N ILE A 132 -39.50 -22.24 1.21
CA ILE A 132 -39.27 -21.09 2.10
C ILE A 132 -38.22 -21.44 3.15
N ILE A 133 -38.33 -22.62 3.76
CA ILE A 133 -37.34 -23.11 4.73
C ILE A 133 -35.95 -23.19 4.08
N ALA A 134 -35.82 -23.59 2.80
CA ALA A 134 -34.52 -23.69 2.14
C ALA A 134 -33.71 -22.38 2.05
N TRP A 135 -34.29 -21.21 2.34
CA TRP A 135 -33.57 -19.93 2.38
C TRP A 135 -32.93 -19.62 3.74
N TRP A 136 -33.28 -20.33 4.82
CA TRP A 136 -32.74 -20.06 6.16
C TRP A 136 -31.21 -20.04 6.21
N PRO A 137 -30.45 -20.91 5.48
CA PRO A 137 -28.99 -20.87 5.53
C PRO A 137 -28.42 -19.59 4.94
N ILE A 138 -29.06 -19.03 3.89
CA ILE A 138 -28.63 -17.74 3.31
C ILE A 138 -28.91 -16.63 4.32
N ILE A 139 -30.10 -16.61 4.93
CA ILE A 139 -30.46 -15.59 5.91
C ILE A 139 -29.48 -15.60 7.08
N GLY A 140 -29.19 -16.78 7.63
CA GLY A 140 -28.22 -16.95 8.72
C GLY A 140 -26.79 -16.53 8.30
N ALA A 141 -26.33 -16.98 7.13
CA ALA A 141 -25.01 -16.60 6.61
C ALA A 141 -24.90 -15.09 6.36
N THR A 142 -25.94 -14.46 5.81
CA THR A 142 -25.98 -13.00 5.61
C THR A 142 -25.93 -12.27 6.94
N PHE A 143 -26.66 -12.71 7.96
CA PHE A 143 -26.58 -12.09 9.29
C PHE A 143 -25.17 -12.15 9.87
N ILE A 144 -24.55 -13.33 9.87
CA ILE A 144 -23.16 -13.52 10.36
C ILE A 144 -22.19 -12.66 9.54
N PHE A 145 -22.34 -12.64 8.22
CA PHE A 145 -21.52 -11.81 7.34
C PHE A 145 -21.67 -10.32 7.63
N MET A 146 -22.89 -9.82 7.87
CA MET A 146 -23.13 -8.42 8.20
C MET A 146 -22.45 -8.02 9.51
N VAL A 147 -22.45 -8.90 10.51
CA VAL A 147 -21.69 -8.69 11.76
C VAL A 147 -20.19 -8.61 11.46
N SER A 148 -19.66 -9.56 10.68
CA SER A 148 -18.23 -9.55 10.31
C SER A 148 -17.84 -8.32 9.49
N ALA A 149 -18.67 -7.91 8.54
CA ALA A 149 -18.48 -6.73 7.72
C ALA A 149 -18.51 -5.44 8.57
N ALA A 150 -19.42 -5.35 9.54
CA ALA A 150 -19.46 -4.23 10.47
C ALA A 150 -18.19 -4.19 11.34
N LEU A 151 -17.74 -5.34 11.86
CA LEU A 151 -16.48 -5.43 12.61
C LEU A 151 -15.27 -5.06 11.75
N GLU A 152 -15.23 -5.49 10.47
CA GLU A 152 -14.17 -5.13 9.53
C GLU A 152 -14.13 -3.62 9.27
N ILE A 153 -15.29 -2.96 9.15
CA ILE A 153 -15.37 -1.51 8.99
C ILE A 153 -14.98 -0.78 10.29
N ILE A 154 -15.47 -1.23 11.45
CA ILE A 154 -15.15 -0.60 12.74
C ILE A 154 -13.65 -0.71 13.05
N ASN A 155 -13.05 -1.86 12.76
CA ASN A 155 -11.62 -2.11 12.95
C ASN A 155 -10.77 -1.64 11.77
N SER A 156 -11.39 -1.16 10.68
CA SER A 156 -10.62 -0.55 9.60
C SER A 156 -10.03 0.75 10.12
N SER A 157 -8.70 0.82 10.20
CA SER A 157 -8.04 2.11 10.37
C SER A 157 -8.46 2.98 9.19
N PRO A 158 -8.86 4.24 9.41
CA PRO A 158 -9.10 5.15 8.31
C PRO A 158 -7.83 5.15 7.47
N ILE A 159 -8.01 4.87 6.18
CA ILE A 159 -6.92 4.76 5.20
C ILE A 159 -5.99 6.00 5.23
N ASN A 160 -6.47 7.13 5.78
CA ASN A 160 -5.80 8.43 5.87
C ASN A 160 -5.14 8.75 7.24
N TYR A 161 -5.16 7.85 8.23
CA TYR A 161 -4.53 8.10 9.53
C TYR A 161 -3.27 7.24 9.69
N LEU A 162 -2.11 7.90 9.71
CA LEU A 162 -0.84 7.27 10.10
C LEU A 162 -0.84 7.12 11.63
N PRO A 163 -0.78 5.89 12.18
CA PRO A 163 -0.84 5.66 13.62
C PRO A 163 0.52 5.96 14.28
N LEU A 164 0.93 7.23 14.22
CA LEU A 164 2.21 7.68 14.75
C LEU A 164 2.17 7.73 16.29
N SER A 165 3.15 7.13 16.94
CA SER A 165 3.39 7.20 18.38
C SER A 165 4.79 7.73 18.67
N THR A 166 4.93 8.44 19.79
CA THR A 166 6.24 8.88 20.30
C THR A 166 6.95 7.86 21.16
N ASP A 167 6.30 6.74 21.51
CA ASP A 167 6.87 5.70 22.36
C ASP A 167 8.16 5.09 21.77
N GLN A 168 8.27 5.09 20.44
CA GLN A 168 9.39 4.53 19.69
C GLN A 168 10.40 5.59 19.23
N MET A 169 10.14 6.87 19.47
CA MET A 169 11.02 7.94 19.02
C MET A 169 12.30 7.95 19.87
N PRO A 170 13.46 8.28 19.26
CA PRO A 170 14.70 8.34 20.00
C PRO A 170 14.68 9.50 21.01
N GLY A 171 15.53 9.38 22.03
CA GLY A 171 15.94 10.52 22.85
C GLY A 171 16.90 11.42 22.08
N ASP A 172 17.92 11.91 22.77
CA ASP A 172 18.99 12.66 22.12
C ASP A 172 19.93 11.67 21.40
N VAL A 173 20.01 11.77 20.08
CA VAL A 173 20.88 10.91 19.25
C VAL A 173 21.40 11.71 18.06
N ASN A 174 22.66 11.48 17.70
CA ASN A 174 23.24 12.01 16.48
C ASN A 174 23.43 10.89 15.45
N LEU A 175 22.92 11.11 14.25
CA LEU A 175 22.99 10.18 13.13
C LEU A 175 23.81 10.81 12.02
N SER A 176 24.91 10.17 11.65
CA SER A 176 25.72 10.61 10.51
C SER A 176 25.52 9.67 9.34
N TYR A 177 25.35 10.24 8.15
CA TYR A 177 25.12 9.52 6.91
C TYR A 177 26.17 9.91 5.88
N GLU A 178 26.53 8.95 5.04
CA GLU A 178 27.12 9.26 3.75
C GLU A 178 26.02 9.38 2.69
N LEU A 179 26.23 10.28 1.73
CA LEU A 179 25.35 10.50 0.61
C LEU A 179 25.92 9.82 -0.62
N ARG A 180 25.12 9.02 -1.31
CA ARG A 180 25.50 8.39 -2.57
C ARG A 180 24.54 8.75 -3.68
N HIS A 181 25.05 9.06 -4.87
CA HIS A 181 24.18 9.21 -6.02
C HIS A 181 23.62 7.86 -6.49
N LYS A 182 22.68 7.84 -7.44
CA LYS A 182 22.03 6.61 -7.92
C LYS A 182 22.94 5.55 -8.54
N GLY A 183 24.14 5.93 -8.99
CA GLY A 183 25.20 4.99 -9.40
C GLY A 183 26.09 4.46 -8.26
N ASP A 184 25.71 4.65 -7.00
CA ASP A 184 26.41 4.15 -5.79
C ASP A 184 27.80 4.76 -5.51
N GLU A 185 28.11 5.94 -6.06
CA GLU A 185 29.32 6.71 -5.72
C GLU A 185 29.03 7.68 -4.58
N LEU A 186 30.00 7.85 -3.68
CA LEU A 186 29.98 8.80 -2.58
C LEU A 186 30.05 10.24 -3.11
N ILE A 187 29.09 11.07 -2.72
CA ILE A 187 29.00 12.48 -3.15
C ILE A 187 28.98 13.47 -1.99
N GLY A 188 28.89 13.02 -0.74
CA GLY A 188 28.75 13.94 0.39
C GLY A 188 28.42 13.26 1.71
N THR A 189 28.06 14.08 2.70
CA THR A 189 27.70 13.63 4.05
C THR A 189 26.52 14.41 4.60
N ALA A 190 25.83 13.81 5.58
CA ALA A 190 24.79 14.45 6.35
C ALA A 190 24.94 14.12 7.84
N SER A 191 24.54 15.05 8.71
CA SER A 191 24.43 14.85 10.15
C SER A 191 23.04 15.28 10.59
N CYS A 192 22.36 14.42 11.34
CA CYS A 192 21.00 14.65 11.84
C CYS A 192 20.97 14.43 13.35
N GLN A 193 20.71 15.50 14.10
CA GLN A 193 20.63 15.48 15.55
C GLN A 193 19.16 15.51 16.00
N PHE A 194 18.77 14.51 16.78
CA PHE A 194 17.52 14.52 17.52
C PHE A 194 17.71 15.11 18.90
N SER A 195 16.72 15.89 19.33
CA SER A 195 16.62 16.43 20.68
C SER A 195 15.19 16.24 21.21
N SER A 196 15.06 15.62 22.38
CA SER A 196 13.75 15.30 22.96
C SER A 196 13.37 16.27 24.08
N GLY A 197 12.54 17.27 23.78
CA GLY A 197 12.04 18.26 24.75
C GLY A 197 10.85 17.78 25.59
N VAL A 198 10.22 18.65 26.40
CA VAL A 198 9.05 18.26 27.22
C VAL A 198 7.80 18.02 26.37
N ASP A 199 7.49 18.95 25.47
CA ASP A 199 6.25 18.93 24.66
C ASP A 199 6.50 18.66 23.17
N SER A 200 7.77 18.69 22.73
CA SER A 200 8.15 18.53 21.34
C SER A 200 9.42 17.71 21.15
N ILE A 201 9.54 17.07 19.99
CA ILE A 201 10.77 16.45 19.49
C ILE A 201 11.31 17.34 18.37
N GLN A 202 12.60 17.62 18.39
CA GLN A 202 13.27 18.41 17.37
C GLN A 202 14.27 17.54 16.61
N LEU A 203 14.37 17.78 15.31
CA LEU A 203 15.37 17.20 14.42
C LEU A 203 16.08 18.34 13.69
N MET A 204 17.40 18.37 13.78
CA MET A 204 18.25 19.28 13.01
C MET A 204 19.15 18.47 12.09
N CYS A 205 18.96 18.58 10.78
CA CYS A 205 19.78 17.93 9.78
C CYS A 205 20.58 18.95 8.99
N GLN A 206 21.86 18.66 8.77
CA GLN A 206 22.74 19.42 7.88
C GLN A 206 23.38 18.44 6.91
N ARG A 207 23.35 18.76 5.61
CA ARG A 207 24.00 17.96 4.59
C ARG A 207 24.76 18.81 3.60
N SER A 208 25.83 18.25 3.05
CA SER A 208 26.61 18.85 1.96
C SER A 208 26.95 17.80 0.92
N SER A 209 26.89 18.19 -0.35
CA SER A 209 27.16 17.29 -1.48
C SER A 209 27.89 18.00 -2.60
N GLU A 210 28.75 17.26 -3.29
CA GLU A 210 29.37 17.66 -4.55
C GLU A 210 28.37 17.58 -5.70
N ALA A 211 28.69 18.27 -6.80
CA ALA A 211 27.90 18.19 -8.02
C ALA A 211 28.09 16.82 -8.67
N PHE A 212 27.02 16.27 -9.24
CA PHE A 212 27.11 15.01 -9.97
C PHE A 212 26.09 14.95 -11.11
N GLU A 213 26.41 14.11 -12.10
CA GLU A 213 25.52 13.71 -13.18
C GLU A 213 25.70 12.22 -13.41
N VAL A 214 24.61 11.46 -13.33
CA VAL A 214 24.66 10.00 -13.48
C VAL A 214 23.44 9.49 -14.24
N GLN A 215 23.69 8.58 -15.18
CA GLN A 215 22.63 7.86 -15.88
C GLN A 215 22.63 6.40 -15.41
N THR A 216 21.50 5.95 -14.86
CA THR A 216 21.31 4.57 -14.40
C THR A 216 20.08 3.98 -15.07
N GLY A 217 20.26 2.96 -15.91
CA GLY A 217 19.20 2.44 -16.76
C GLY A 217 18.68 3.51 -17.72
N ASN A 218 17.37 3.77 -17.68
CA ASN A 218 16.70 4.78 -18.53
C ASN A 218 16.49 6.13 -17.81
N SER A 219 17.05 6.30 -16.61
CA SER A 219 16.86 7.49 -15.78
C SER A 219 18.16 8.29 -15.67
N TYR A 220 18.02 9.62 -15.72
CA TYR A 220 19.10 10.58 -15.55
C TYR A 220 18.90 11.34 -14.24
N PHE A 221 19.96 11.43 -13.44
CA PHE A 221 19.97 12.13 -12.17
C PHE A 221 21.12 13.12 -12.16
N SER A 222 20.83 14.35 -11.72
CA SER A 222 21.87 15.34 -11.50
C SER A 222 21.55 16.20 -10.29
N SER A 223 22.61 16.73 -9.68
CA SER A 223 22.51 17.74 -8.64
C SER A 223 23.71 18.66 -8.69
N LEU A 224 23.51 19.91 -8.27
CA LEU A 224 24.57 20.89 -8.13
C LEU A 224 25.22 20.75 -6.75
N ALA A 225 26.48 21.15 -6.66
CA ALA A 225 27.17 21.21 -5.38
C ALA A 225 26.46 22.20 -4.45
N GLY A 226 26.27 21.82 -3.20
CA GLY A 226 25.48 22.63 -2.28
C GLY A 226 25.39 22.05 -0.88
N SER A 227 24.64 22.77 -0.05
CA SER A 227 24.34 22.41 1.32
C SER A 227 22.85 22.60 1.61
N THR A 228 22.34 21.78 2.50
CA THR A 228 20.96 21.86 2.97
C THR A 228 20.95 21.82 4.49
N GLU A 229 20.20 22.74 5.09
CA GLU A 229 19.90 22.79 6.51
C GLU A 229 18.38 22.55 6.66
N MET A 230 17.99 21.53 7.41
CA MET A 230 16.58 21.21 7.71
C MET A 230 16.37 21.18 9.22
N GLU A 231 15.32 21.84 9.69
CA GLU A 231 14.90 21.85 11.08
C GLU A 231 13.43 21.44 11.15
N ALA A 232 13.15 20.31 11.82
CA ALA A 232 11.81 19.81 12.06
C ALA A 232 11.49 19.84 13.56
N GLN A 233 10.26 20.21 13.89
CA GLN A 233 9.73 20.13 15.24
C GLN A 233 8.35 19.46 15.20
N TRP A 234 8.21 18.38 15.97
CA TRP A 234 6.96 17.64 16.09
C TRP A 234 6.42 17.70 17.50
N LYS A 235 5.10 17.67 17.63
CA LYS A 235 4.41 17.57 18.91
C LYS A 235 4.54 16.16 19.49
N LYS A 236 4.80 16.05 20.80
CA LYS A 236 5.00 14.75 21.44
C LYS A 236 3.75 13.87 21.56
N SER A 237 2.55 14.44 21.42
CA SER A 237 1.31 13.67 21.57
C SER A 237 0.98 12.79 20.36
N ASP A 238 1.32 13.25 19.15
CA ASP A 238 0.80 12.70 17.89
C ASP A 238 1.77 12.87 16.71
N LEU A 239 2.98 13.39 16.95
CA LEU A 239 3.97 13.73 15.91
C LEU A 239 3.45 14.71 14.83
N ALA A 240 2.46 15.54 15.15
CA ALA A 240 2.04 16.63 14.28
C ALA A 240 3.16 17.67 14.12
N ILE A 241 3.31 18.24 12.91
CA ILE A 241 4.32 19.26 12.63
C ILE A 241 3.97 20.57 13.37
N ILE A 242 4.88 21.03 14.23
CA ILE A 242 4.83 22.36 14.88
C ILE A 242 5.53 23.38 13.98
N SER A 243 6.69 23.00 13.44
CA SER A 243 7.45 23.80 12.48
C SER A 243 8.30 22.85 11.65
N LEU A 244 8.44 23.14 10.36
CA LEU A 244 9.42 22.46 9.51
C LEU A 244 10.00 23.49 8.55
N LYS A 245 11.32 23.66 8.57
CA LYS A 245 12.03 24.62 7.75
C LYS A 245 13.18 23.94 7.03
N GLN A 246 13.40 24.31 5.78
CA GLN A 246 14.58 23.89 5.04
C GLN A 246 15.16 25.06 4.26
N ILE A 247 16.49 25.13 4.22
CA ILE A 247 17.24 26.07 3.42
C ILE A 247 18.23 25.27 2.58
N ASP A 248 18.06 25.35 1.26
CA ASP A 248 18.98 24.80 0.27
C ASP A 248 19.85 25.94 -0.28
N LYS A 249 21.17 25.75 -0.30
CA LYS A 249 22.14 26.71 -0.82
C LYS A 249 23.06 26.01 -1.83
N THR A 250 23.22 26.63 -2.99
CA THR A 250 24.30 26.31 -3.94
C THR A 250 25.16 27.55 -4.17
N GLU A 251 26.17 27.45 -5.03
CA GLU A 251 26.97 28.62 -5.42
C GLU A 251 26.14 29.75 -6.07
N SER A 252 25.02 29.41 -6.72
CA SER A 252 24.29 30.32 -7.63
C SER A 252 22.84 30.59 -7.24
N PHE A 253 22.24 29.80 -6.35
CA PHE A 253 20.88 30.01 -5.87
C PHE A 253 20.70 29.54 -4.43
N SER A 254 19.68 30.09 -3.78
CA SER A 254 19.18 29.55 -2.53
C SER A 254 17.66 29.44 -2.59
N ASN A 255 17.14 28.29 -2.18
CA ASN A 255 15.72 28.05 -2.00
C ASN A 255 15.48 27.82 -0.51
N GLN A 256 14.37 28.35 0.00
CA GLN A 256 13.97 28.14 1.37
C GLN A 256 12.48 27.88 1.42
N TRP A 257 12.05 26.99 2.29
CA TRP A 257 10.65 26.82 2.60
C TRP A 257 10.44 26.62 4.09
N GLU A 258 9.27 27.02 4.57
CA GLU A 258 8.88 26.90 5.97
C GLU A 258 7.41 26.49 6.06
N ILE A 259 7.10 25.59 6.99
CA ILE A 259 5.77 25.11 7.29
C ILE A 259 5.40 25.57 8.69
N ARG A 260 4.21 26.16 8.83
CA ARG A 260 3.62 26.56 10.10
C ARG A 260 2.17 26.10 10.21
N PRO A 261 1.68 25.72 11.39
CA PRO A 261 0.28 25.41 11.60
C PRO A 261 -0.59 26.66 11.46
N ILE A 262 -1.75 26.51 10.84
CA ILE A 262 -2.81 27.53 10.73
C ILE A 262 -4.14 26.85 11.04
N ASN A 263 -4.69 27.13 12.23
CA ASN A 263 -5.92 26.50 12.73
C ASN A 263 -5.82 24.96 12.70
N ASP A 264 -6.66 24.28 11.90
CA ASP A 264 -6.67 22.83 11.72
C ASP A 264 -5.81 22.35 10.52
N GLU A 265 -5.23 23.27 9.75
CA GLU A 265 -4.39 23.01 8.58
C GLU A 265 -2.93 23.45 8.82
N SER A 266 -2.07 23.21 7.83
CA SER A 266 -0.70 23.68 7.78
C SER A 266 -0.49 24.52 6.52
N ARG A 267 0.34 25.56 6.62
CA ARG A 267 0.72 26.40 5.50
C ARG A 267 2.19 26.24 5.21
N VAL A 268 2.52 25.99 3.95
CA VAL A 268 3.90 26.08 3.45
C VAL A 268 4.08 27.46 2.81
N ILE A 269 5.21 28.09 3.13
CA ILE A 269 5.69 29.32 2.50
C ILE A 269 6.99 28.94 1.80
N VAL A 270 7.02 29.08 0.47
CA VAL A 270 8.20 28.80 -0.33
C VAL A 270 8.80 30.08 -0.85
N THR A 271 10.11 30.21 -0.80
CA THR A 271 10.85 31.40 -1.19
C THR A 271 12.12 31.03 -1.95
N ASN A 272 12.54 31.84 -2.91
CA ASN A 272 13.86 31.67 -3.53
C ASN A 272 14.63 32.99 -3.63
N SER A 273 15.94 32.88 -3.91
CA SER A 273 16.85 34.02 -4.05
C SER A 273 16.53 34.97 -5.21
N ARG A 274 15.57 34.63 -6.08
CA ARG A 274 15.10 35.46 -7.20
C ARG A 274 13.81 36.23 -6.88
N GLY A 275 13.35 36.20 -5.63
CA GLY A 275 12.17 36.93 -5.17
C GLY A 275 10.84 36.22 -5.44
N PHE A 276 10.85 34.93 -5.75
CA PHE A 276 9.65 34.11 -5.75
C PHE A 276 9.18 33.90 -4.31
N GLU A 277 7.90 34.11 -4.05
CA GLU A 277 7.22 33.74 -2.80
C GLU A 277 5.82 33.19 -3.13
N GLU A 278 5.51 31.99 -2.66
CA GLU A 278 4.19 31.38 -2.81
C GLU A 278 3.77 30.72 -1.48
N GLN A 279 2.47 30.74 -1.19
CA GLN A 279 1.90 30.11 -0.01
C GLN A 279 0.85 29.07 -0.41
N PHE A 280 0.83 27.94 0.29
CA PHE A 280 -0.12 26.86 0.01
C PHE A 280 -0.56 26.18 1.32
N ASP A 281 -1.88 26.00 1.47
CA ASP A 281 -2.50 25.38 2.64
C ASP A 281 -2.77 23.90 2.37
N PHE A 282 -2.53 23.04 3.36
CA PHE A 282 -2.64 21.59 3.24
C PHE A 282 -2.96 20.91 4.58
N PRO A 283 -3.43 19.65 4.58
CA PRO A 283 -3.76 18.92 5.80
C PRO A 283 -2.55 18.70 6.72
N SER A 284 -2.71 18.91 8.03
CA SER A 284 -1.61 18.86 9.01
C SER A 284 -0.94 17.49 9.17
N ASN A 285 -1.59 16.40 8.74
CA ASN A 285 -1.04 15.03 8.76
C ASN A 285 -0.18 14.69 7.50
N THR A 286 0.06 15.66 6.63
CA THR A 286 0.80 15.47 5.37
C THR A 286 2.29 15.16 5.63
N LEU A 287 2.83 14.18 4.91
CA LEU A 287 4.26 13.88 4.87
C LEU A 287 5.00 14.87 3.98
N VAL A 288 6.22 15.25 4.35
CA VAL A 288 7.00 16.24 3.60
C VAL A 288 8.29 15.61 3.10
N THR A 289 8.75 16.03 1.92
CA THR A 289 10.04 15.62 1.34
C THR A 289 11.19 15.79 2.34
N GLU A 290 12.11 14.81 2.37
CA GLU A 290 13.27 14.70 3.29
C GLU A 290 12.94 14.56 4.80
N GLU A 291 11.78 15.01 5.27
CA GLU A 291 11.33 14.90 6.67
C GLU A 291 10.72 13.53 7.00
N TRP A 292 9.94 12.98 6.07
CA TRP A 292 9.13 11.79 6.33
C TRP A 292 9.89 10.58 6.88
N PRO A 293 11.15 10.27 6.48
CA PRO A 293 11.86 9.10 6.99
C PRO A 293 12.10 9.18 8.49
N PHE A 294 12.13 10.37 9.07
CA PHE A 294 12.40 10.57 10.48
C PHE A 294 11.11 10.55 11.31
N ARG A 295 10.02 11.15 10.81
CA ARG A 295 8.73 11.08 11.52
C ARG A 295 8.12 9.69 11.51
N LEU A 296 8.35 8.90 10.46
CA LEU A 296 7.85 7.53 10.38
C LEU A 296 8.57 6.52 11.29
N MET A 297 9.61 6.95 12.02
CA MET A 297 10.14 6.16 13.14
C MET A 297 9.07 5.88 14.21
N GLY A 298 8.04 6.74 14.31
CA GLY A 298 6.89 6.56 15.18
C GLY A 298 5.84 5.55 14.68
N LEU A 299 6.08 4.82 13.59
CA LEU A 299 5.14 3.81 13.13
C LEU A 299 5.13 2.55 14.03
N PRO A 300 3.99 1.83 14.10
CA PRO A 300 3.94 0.52 14.72
C PRO A 300 4.55 -0.51 13.76
N PHE A 301 5.82 -0.83 13.98
CA PHE A 301 6.54 -1.83 13.19
C PHE A 301 6.16 -3.26 13.58
N ASP A 302 4.95 -3.72 13.21
CA ASP A 302 4.43 -5.05 13.56
C ASP A 302 4.33 -6.05 12.39
N THR A 303 3.52 -5.76 11.39
CA THR A 303 3.07 -6.60 10.29
C THR A 303 3.03 -5.77 9.01
N GLN A 304 2.79 -6.42 7.87
CA GLN A 304 2.69 -5.69 6.60
C GLN A 304 1.44 -4.81 6.60
N ASN A 305 1.67 -3.50 6.65
CA ASN A 305 0.63 -2.49 6.69
C ASN A 305 0.70 -1.60 5.46
N THR A 306 -0.46 -1.10 5.04
CA THR A 306 -0.56 -0.10 3.97
C THR A 306 -1.38 1.09 4.45
N TRP A 307 -0.85 2.29 4.27
CA TRP A 307 -1.54 3.54 4.56
C TRP A 307 -1.59 4.42 3.32
N ILE A 308 -2.56 5.33 3.26
CA ILE A 308 -2.55 6.45 2.32
C ILE A 308 -2.23 7.70 3.13
N SER A 309 -1.31 8.50 2.61
CA SER A 309 -1.02 9.82 3.17
C SER A 309 -0.90 10.84 2.07
N ALA A 310 -1.18 12.09 2.42
CA ALA A 310 -0.78 13.21 1.60
C ALA A 310 0.75 13.36 1.68
N TYR A 311 1.36 13.75 0.57
CA TYR A 311 2.79 13.97 0.43
C TYR A 311 3.04 15.31 -0.25
N LEU A 312 3.78 16.21 0.40
CA LEU A 312 4.07 17.56 -0.06
C LEU A 312 5.50 17.65 -0.59
N GLU A 313 5.62 18.15 -1.82
CA GLU A 313 6.88 18.61 -2.42
C GLU A 313 6.86 20.15 -2.43
N PRO A 314 7.57 20.84 -1.53
CA PRO A 314 7.58 22.30 -1.50
C PRO A 314 8.08 22.95 -2.81
N PHE A 315 9.06 22.33 -3.45
CA PHE A 315 9.57 22.74 -4.76
C PHE A 315 9.42 21.62 -5.80
N GLY A 316 8.18 21.16 -6.02
CA GLY A 316 7.84 20.18 -7.04
C GLY A 316 7.63 20.81 -8.42
N TRP A 317 7.97 20.08 -9.48
CA TRP A 317 7.71 20.49 -10.87
C TRP A 317 6.22 20.43 -11.20
N ARG A 318 5.67 21.52 -11.77
CA ARG A 318 4.27 21.64 -12.16
C ARG A 318 4.12 21.68 -13.68
N GLU A 319 3.62 20.60 -14.25
CA GLU A 319 3.51 20.45 -15.72
C GLU A 319 2.63 21.53 -16.38
N LYS A 320 1.57 21.98 -15.71
CA LYS A 320 0.64 22.96 -16.31
C LYS A 320 1.25 24.36 -16.44
N SER A 321 2.03 24.78 -15.45
CA SER A 321 2.64 26.10 -15.36
C SER A 321 4.11 26.13 -15.80
N GLN A 322 4.72 24.95 -15.98
CA GLN A 322 6.13 24.79 -16.36
C GLN A 322 7.08 25.51 -15.39
N ASP A 323 6.79 25.41 -14.09
CA ASP A 323 7.54 26.03 -13.01
C ASP A 323 7.68 25.07 -11.80
N ASN A 324 8.43 25.52 -10.79
CA ASN A 324 8.58 24.81 -9.52
C ASN A 324 7.80 25.53 -8.41
N GLY A 325 7.09 24.79 -7.58
CA GLY A 325 6.47 25.29 -6.36
C GLY A 325 5.73 24.18 -5.61
N PRO A 326 4.82 24.51 -4.67
CA PRO A 326 4.22 23.50 -3.82
C PRO A 326 3.35 22.53 -4.63
N VAL A 327 3.59 21.23 -4.46
CA VAL A 327 2.79 20.16 -5.07
C VAL A 327 2.35 19.17 -4.00
N LEU A 328 1.04 19.08 -3.79
CA LEU A 328 0.42 18.08 -2.91
C LEU A 328 0.02 16.86 -3.73
N LYS A 329 0.50 15.68 -3.34
CA LYS A 329 0.20 14.40 -3.97
C LYS A 329 -0.40 13.43 -2.96
N THR A 330 -1.23 12.52 -3.43
CA THR A 330 -1.61 11.34 -2.64
C THR A 330 -0.56 10.26 -2.83
N ASN A 331 -0.10 9.65 -1.74
CA ASN A 331 0.91 8.60 -1.77
C ASN A 331 0.47 7.40 -0.93
N PHE A 332 0.89 6.21 -1.34
CA PHE A 332 0.68 5.00 -0.56
C PHE A 332 1.99 4.65 0.15
N LEU A 333 1.87 4.38 1.44
CA LEU A 333 2.94 3.89 2.29
C LEU A 333 2.77 2.40 2.47
N ILE A 334 3.79 1.64 2.12
CA ILE A 334 3.80 0.19 2.26
C ILE A 334 4.92 -0.19 3.22
N GLN A 335 4.56 -0.71 4.38
CA GLN A 335 5.50 -1.39 5.27
C GLN A 335 5.65 -2.84 4.82
N SER A 336 6.84 -3.19 4.35
CA SER A 336 7.17 -4.52 3.87
C SER A 336 7.60 -5.44 5.01
N SER A 337 7.80 -6.72 4.71
CA SER A 337 8.44 -7.65 5.66
C SER A 337 9.88 -7.22 5.97
N LYS A 338 10.42 -7.75 7.07
CA LYS A 338 11.81 -7.54 7.45
C LYS A 338 12.78 -8.01 6.36
N GLU A 339 13.85 -7.26 6.17
CA GLU A 339 14.97 -7.63 5.32
C GLU A 339 16.30 -7.17 5.91
N THR A 340 17.37 -7.88 5.58
CA THR A 340 18.72 -7.54 6.02
C THR A 340 19.37 -6.62 5.02
N ILE A 341 19.88 -5.48 5.49
CA ILE A 341 20.66 -4.56 4.67
C ILE A 341 22.04 -4.32 5.27
N LYS A 342 23.00 -4.05 4.39
CA LYS A 342 24.35 -3.67 4.76
C LYS A 342 24.59 -2.20 4.42
N VAL A 343 25.05 -1.46 5.41
CA VAL A 343 25.43 -0.04 5.33
C VAL A 343 26.82 0.13 5.96
N PRO A 344 27.50 1.29 5.83
CA PRO A 344 28.82 1.50 6.43
C PRO A 344 28.87 1.27 7.94
N ALA A 345 27.82 1.66 8.67
CA ALA A 345 27.69 1.43 10.11
C ALA A 345 27.59 -0.05 10.51
N GLY A 346 27.28 -0.95 9.57
CA GLY A 346 27.15 -2.39 9.85
C GLY A 346 26.05 -3.07 9.06
N GLU A 347 25.70 -4.28 9.50
CA GLU A 347 24.62 -5.09 8.94
C GLU A 347 23.44 -5.08 9.91
N PHE A 348 22.24 -4.76 9.40
CA PHE A 348 21.04 -4.56 10.21
C PHE A 348 19.88 -5.38 9.65
N GLU A 349 19.12 -6.03 10.53
CA GLU A 349 17.76 -6.47 10.22
C GLU A 349 16.85 -5.23 10.27
N THR A 350 16.07 -5.01 9.22
CA THR A 350 15.31 -3.76 9.05
C THR A 350 13.90 -3.97 8.56
N TRP A 351 13.03 -3.04 8.94
CA TRP A 351 11.73 -2.83 8.30
C TRP A 351 11.90 -1.87 7.13
N LYS A 352 11.35 -2.20 5.97
CA LYS A 352 11.30 -1.28 4.83
C LYS A 352 9.94 -0.59 4.77
N VAL A 353 9.93 0.73 4.75
CA VAL A 353 8.76 1.54 4.39
C VAL A 353 9.00 2.17 3.01
N GLN A 354 8.10 1.92 2.07
CA GLN A 354 8.20 2.40 0.70
C GLN A 354 7.03 3.32 0.36
N LEU A 355 7.34 4.42 -0.31
CA LEU A 355 6.40 5.31 -0.95
C LEU A 355 6.22 4.92 -2.42
N MET A 356 5.01 5.01 -2.97
CA MET A 356 4.74 4.72 -4.39
C MET A 356 5.40 5.70 -5.37
N ASN A 357 5.99 6.79 -4.88
CA ASN A 357 6.80 7.70 -5.70
C ASN A 357 8.25 7.22 -5.90
N GLY A 358 8.60 6.02 -5.43
CA GLY A 358 9.92 5.41 -5.61
C GLY A 358 10.93 5.66 -4.49
N GLN A 359 10.54 6.41 -3.45
CA GLN A 359 11.34 6.58 -2.24
C GLN A 359 11.11 5.43 -1.25
N ALA A 360 12.11 5.16 -0.42
CA ALA A 360 12.00 4.16 0.64
C ALA A 360 12.95 4.49 1.81
N ALA A 361 12.65 3.95 2.98
CA ALA A 361 13.51 4.04 4.15
C ALA A 361 13.52 2.70 4.88
N TRP A 362 14.67 2.37 5.45
CA TRP A 362 14.91 1.12 6.18
C TRP A 362 15.21 1.44 7.63
N TYR A 363 14.41 0.88 8.53
CA TYR A 363 14.44 1.17 9.96
C TYR A 363 14.93 -0.05 10.73
N THR A 364 15.77 0.12 11.76
CA THR A 364 16.18 -0.99 12.62
C THR A 364 14.96 -1.71 13.21
N VAL A 365 15.03 -3.03 13.35
CA VAL A 365 13.97 -3.82 14.01
C VAL A 365 13.83 -3.42 15.48
N ASP A 366 14.95 -3.13 16.14
CA ASP A 366 14.95 -2.70 17.53
C ASP A 366 14.60 -1.22 17.66
N SER A 367 13.85 -0.89 18.71
CA SER A 367 13.58 0.49 19.13
C SER A 367 14.90 1.22 19.38
N PRO A 368 15.09 2.45 18.89
CA PRO A 368 14.07 3.41 18.43
C PRO A 368 13.83 3.42 16.90
N HIS A 369 14.02 2.30 16.21
CA HIS A 369 13.76 2.17 14.77
C HIS A 369 14.53 3.21 13.95
N ILE A 370 15.86 3.28 14.11
CA ILE A 370 16.71 4.24 13.41
C ILE A 370 16.67 3.99 11.89
N PRO A 371 16.45 5.02 11.05
CA PRO A 371 16.57 4.88 9.61
C PRO A 371 18.03 4.66 9.23
N VAL A 372 18.41 3.43 8.91
CA VAL A 372 19.79 3.07 8.55
C VAL A 372 20.11 3.30 7.07
N LYS A 373 19.06 3.35 6.23
CA LYS A 373 19.16 3.72 4.81
C LYS A 373 17.93 4.53 4.42
N ILE A 374 18.12 5.59 3.63
CA ILE A 374 17.04 6.38 3.04
C ILE A 374 17.29 6.48 1.55
N GLN A 375 16.40 5.92 0.75
CA GLN A 375 16.39 6.07 -0.70
C GLN A 375 15.57 7.31 -1.07
N GLY A 376 16.25 8.39 -1.41
CA GLY A 376 15.64 9.65 -1.84
C GLY A 376 15.32 9.67 -3.33
N ASN A 377 14.84 10.82 -3.83
CA ASN A 377 14.57 10.99 -5.26
C ASN A 377 15.87 11.09 -6.09
N VAL A 378 16.85 11.85 -5.59
CA VAL A 378 18.06 12.25 -6.35
C VAL A 378 19.31 11.50 -5.88
N PHE A 379 19.44 11.27 -4.58
CA PHE A 379 20.53 10.52 -3.95
C PHE A 379 19.99 9.74 -2.74
N ASP A 380 20.84 8.85 -2.22
CA ASP A 380 20.54 7.93 -1.12
C ASP A 380 21.43 8.25 0.08
N PHE A 381 20.91 8.01 1.28
CA PHE A 381 21.60 8.16 2.55
C PHE A 381 21.90 6.77 3.12
N TYR A 382 23.13 6.56 3.57
CA TYR A 382 23.57 5.33 4.23
C TYR A 382 24.15 5.68 5.59
N LEU A 383 23.66 5.06 6.65
CA LEU A 383 24.13 5.33 8.01
C LEU A 383 25.62 4.98 8.13
N LEU A 384 26.40 5.98 8.55
CA LEU A 384 27.83 5.89 8.79
C LEU A 384 28.12 5.58 10.26
N GLU A 385 27.49 6.33 11.16
CA GLU A 385 27.64 6.17 12.61
C GLU A 385 26.42 6.71 13.36
N GLN A 386 26.22 6.21 14.57
CA GLN A 386 25.21 6.64 15.52
C GLN A 386 25.91 6.90 16.87
N ASN A 387 25.74 8.11 17.41
CA ASN A 387 26.37 8.57 18.65
C ASN A 387 25.37 9.12 19.66
#